data_AF-A0A962J4M6-F1
#
_entry.id   AF-A0A962J4M6-F1
#
_cell.length_a   1.000
_cell.length_b   1.000
_cell.length_c   1.000
_cell.angle_alpha   90.00
_cell.angle_beta   90.00
_cell.angle_gamma   90.00
#
_symmetry.space_group_name_H-M   'P 1'
#
loop_
_entity.id
_entity.type
_entity.pdbx_description
1 polymer ?
#
loop_
_entity_poly.entity_id
_entity_poly.type
_entity_poly.pdbx_seq_one_letter_code
_entity_poly.pdbx_strand_id
1 'polypeptide(L)' 'MELREVEKAFARLFSSQDGQKVLAHLQVITFQRALGASAADEQLRYMEGQRAMVATILRLIDRGRHAG' A
#
# COMPACT_ATOMS: atom_id res chain seq x y z
N MET A 1 9.84 15.75 10.45
CA MET A 1 8.79 14.80 10.90
C MET A 1 9.49 13.47 11.16
N GLU A 2 9.35 12.90 12.35
CA GLU A 2 10.03 11.64 12.68
C GLU A 2 9.33 10.44 12.03
N LEU A 3 10.10 9.47 11.53
CA LEU A 3 9.56 8.29 10.85
C LEU A 3 8.60 7.49 11.74
N ARG A 4 8.89 7.38 13.04
CA ARG A 4 8.02 6.68 14.00
C ARG A 4 6.64 7.31 14.12
N GLU A 5 6.57 8.64 14.11
CA GLU A 5 5.29 9.36 14.15
C GLU A 5 4.47 9.11 12.89
N VAL A 6 5.14 9.01 11.74
CA VAL A 6 4.50 8.62 10.47
C VAL A 6 3.97 7.19 10.55
N GLU A 7 4.79 6.23 10.98
CA GLU A 7 4.39 4.83 11.14
C GLU A 7 3.15 4.70 12.06
N LYS A 8 3.16 5.37 13.23
CA LYS A 8 2.01 5.42 14.14
C LYS A 8 0.78 6.09 13.49
N ALA A 9 0.96 7.14 12.70
CA ALA A 9 -0.14 7.79 11.98
C ALA A 9 -0.76 6.87 10.92
N PHE A 10 0.06 6.14 10.14
CA PHE A 10 -0.42 5.14 9.18
C PHE A 10 -1.21 4.03 9.88
N ALA A 11 -0.68 3.48 10.98
CA ALA A 11 -1.35 2.44 11.74
C ALA A 11 -2.72 2.88 12.27
N ARG A 12 -2.82 4.09 12.85
CA ARG A 12 -4.11 4.65 13.33
C ARG A 12 -5.08 4.95 12.20
N LEU A 13 -4.61 5.54 11.10
CA LEU A 13 -5.49 5.88 9.98
C LEU A 13 -6.15 4.62 9.39
N PHE A 14 -5.34 3.59 9.15
CA PHE A 14 -5.79 2.35 8.52
C PHE A 14 -6.41 1.34 9.50
N SER A 15 -6.52 1.66 10.79
CA SER A 15 -7.35 0.90 11.74
C SER A 15 -8.82 1.33 11.71
N SER A 16 -9.12 2.52 11.20
CA SER A 16 -10.50 3.01 11.01
C SER A 16 -11.27 2.22 9.95
N GLN A 17 -12.60 2.24 10.04
CA GLN A 17 -13.47 1.53 9.08
C GLN A 17 -13.23 2.01 7.64
N ASP A 18 -13.15 3.32 7.41
CA ASP A 18 -12.91 3.86 6.07
C ASP A 18 -11.46 3.65 5.62
N GLY A 19 -10.49 3.71 6.55
CA GLY A 19 -9.11 3.34 6.27
C GLY A 19 -9.00 1.91 5.74
N GLN A 20 -9.69 0.96 6.36
CA GLN A 20 -9.73 -0.43 5.88
C GLN A 20 -10.34 -0.55 4.48
N LYS A 21 -11.42 0.18 4.17
CA LYS A 21 -12.01 0.21 2.81
C LYS A 21 -11.03 0.75 1.78
N VAL A 22 -10.34 1.85 2.08
CA VAL A 22 -9.33 2.44 1.21
C VAL A 22 -8.18 1.46 0.99
N LEU A 23 -7.68 0.82 2.05
CA LEU A 23 -6.58 -0.14 1.95
C LEU A 23 -6.97 -1.34 1.08
N ALA A 24 -8.17 -1.89 1.28
CA ALA A 24 -8.70 -2.98 0.46
C ALA A 24 -8.80 -2.56 -1.02
N HIS A 25 -9.32 -1.36 -1.30
CA HIS A 25 -9.39 -0.84 -2.66
C HIS A 25 -8.00 -0.71 -3.31
N LEU A 26 -7.01 -0.16 -2.59
CA LEU A 26 -5.63 -0.05 -3.07
C LEU A 26 -5.02 -1.43 -3.40
N GLN A 27 -5.27 -2.43 -2.56
CA GLN A 27 -4.79 -3.80 -2.80
C GLN A 27 -5.43 -4.42 -4.05
N VAL A 28 -6.74 -4.21 -4.27
CA VAL A 28 -7.45 -4.69 -5.46
C VAL A 28 -6.84 -4.11 -6.73
N ILE A 29 -6.69 -2.79 -6.81
CA ILE A 29 -6.25 -2.12 -8.04
C ILE A 29 -4.76 -2.32 -8.35
N THR A 30 -3.96 -2.80 -7.40
CA THR A 30 -2.50 -2.99 -7.56
C THR A 30 -2.07 -4.46 -7.61
N PHE A 31 -2.54 -5.31 -6.71
CA PHE A 31 -2.13 -6.72 -6.63
C PHE A 31 -3.04 -7.65 -7.41
N GLN A 32 -4.34 -7.35 -7.48
CA GLN A 32 -5.32 -8.21 -8.18
C GLN A 32 -5.51 -7.81 -9.65
N ARG A 33 -4.80 -6.78 -10.11
CA ARG A 33 -4.82 -6.35 -11.51
C ARG A 33 -3.81 -7.18 -12.31
N ALA A 34 -4.34 -8.06 -13.16
CA ALA A 34 -3.57 -8.79 -14.16
C ALA A 34 -3.41 -7.95 -15.44
N LEU A 35 -2.21 -7.96 -16.00
CA LEU A 35 -1.95 -7.46 -17.36
C LEU A 35 -1.89 -8.64 -18.32
N GLY A 36 -2.42 -8.46 -19.53
CA GLY A 36 -2.36 -9.48 -20.57
C GLY A 36 -0.92 -9.73 -21.05
N ALA A 37 -0.70 -10.88 -21.69
CA ALA A 37 0.62 -11.28 -22.19
C ALA A 37 1.24 -10.29 -23.21
N SER A 38 0.41 -9.44 -23.83
CA SER A 38 0.83 -8.41 -24.79
C SER A 38 1.03 -7.03 -24.16
N ALA A 39 1.06 -6.93 -22.83
CA ALA A 39 1.26 -5.65 -22.16
C ALA A 39 2.68 -5.12 -22.41
N ALA A 40 2.80 -3.81 -22.64
CA ALA A 40 4.09 -3.17 -22.86
C ALA A 40 4.92 -3.14 -21.57
N ASP A 41 6.24 -3.21 -21.69
CA ASP A 41 7.17 -3.19 -20.56
C ASP A 41 7.00 -1.95 -19.68
N GLU A 42 6.69 -0.79 -20.26
CA GLU A 42 6.44 0.45 -19.54
C GLU A 42 5.21 0.31 -18.62
N GLN A 43 4.17 -0.38 -19.09
CA GLN A 43 2.96 -0.63 -18.31
C GLN A 43 3.23 -1.60 -17.16
N LEU A 44 4.03 -2.64 -17.41
CA LEU A 44 4.47 -3.59 -16.38
C LEU A 44 5.28 -2.87 -15.29
N ARG A 45 6.27 -2.05 -15.69
CA ARG A 45 7.08 -1.24 -14.77
C ARG A 45 6.24 -0.24 -13.98
N TYR A 46 5.29 0.42 -14.62
CA TYR A 46 4.37 1.34 -13.95
C TYR A 46 3.52 0.61 -12.88
N MET A 47 2.96 -0.55 -13.21
CA MET A 47 2.22 -1.38 -12.26
C MET A 47 3.08 -1.87 -11.11
N GLU A 48 4.32 -2.25 -11.36
CA GLU A 48 5.24 -2.66 -10.30
C GLU A 48 5.57 -1.50 -9.35
N GLY A 49 5.73 -0.27 -9.87
CA GLY A 49 5.86 0.93 -9.05
C GLY A 49 4.65 1.16 -8.12
N GLN A 50 3.43 0.94 -8.63
CA GLN A 50 2.21 1.04 -7.82
C GLN A 50 2.17 -0.03 -6.72
N ARG A 51 2.56 -1.28 -7.03
CA ARG A 51 2.65 -2.37 -6.04
C ARG A 51 3.68 -2.08 -4.96
N ALA A 52 4.86 -1.58 -5.34
CA ALA A 52 5.90 -1.20 -4.40
C ALA A 52 5.44 -0.08 -3.44
N MET A 53 4.66 0.88 -3.94
CA MET A 53 4.05 1.92 -3.10
C MET A 53 3.06 1.34 -2.09
N VAL A 54 2.11 0.50 -2.52
CA VAL A 54 1.14 -0.13 -1.59
C VAL A 54 1.84 -1.06 -0.60
N ALA A 55 2.86 -1.82 -1.01
CA ALA A 55 3.67 -2.61 -0.11
C ALA A 55 4.38 -1.75 0.95
N THR A 56 4.81 -0.54 0.59
CA THR A 56 5.41 0.41 1.54
C THR A 56 4.38 0.89 2.56
N ILE A 57 3.16 1.21 2.14
CA ILE A 57 2.05 1.55 3.04
C ILE A 57 1.80 0.42 4.05
N LEU A 58 1.74 -0.84 3.58
CA LEU A 58 1.55 -2.00 4.43
C LEU A 58 2.67 -2.15 5.48
N ARG A 59 3.93 -1.93 5.09
CA ARG A 59 5.07 -1.95 6.03
C ARG A 59 4.99 -0.83 7.07
N LEU A 60 4.58 0.37 6.69
CA LEU A 60 4.41 1.49 7.63
C LEU A 60 3.30 1.19 8.65
N ILE A 61 2.18 0.63 8.19
CA ILE A 61 1.08 0.19 9.05
C ILE A 61 1.57 -0.88 10.04
N ASP A 62 2.25 -1.91 9.55
CA ASP A 62 2.77 -3.00 10.36
C ASP A 62 3.72 -2.51 11.45
N ARG A 63 4.73 -1.72 11.06
CA ARG A 63 5.66 -1.10 12.01
C ARG A 63 4.97 -0.21 13.03
N GLY A 64 3.99 0.59 12.60
CA GLY A 64 3.22 1.46 13.49
C GLY A 64 2.35 0.71 14.50
N ARG A 65 1.92 -0.53 14.19
CA ARG A 65 1.19 -1.41 15.13
C ARG A 65 2.11 -2.05 16.15
N HIS A 66 3.39 -2.23 15.81
CA HIS A 66 4.40 -2.87 16.66
C HIS A 66 5.35 -1.87 17.34
N ALA A 67 5.23 -0.57 17.03
CA ALA A 67 5.94 0.48 17.73
C ALA A 67 5.30 0.71 19.11
N GLY A 68 5.96 0.23 20.15
CA GLY A 68 5.60 0.44 21.57
C GLY A 68 5.33 1.90 21.93
#